data_AF-W7SV33-F1
#
_entry.id   AF-W7SV33-F1
#
_cell.length_a   1.000
_cell.length_b   1.000
_cell.length_c   1.000
_cell.angle_alpha   90.00
_cell.angle_beta   90.00
_cell.angle_gamma   90.00
#
_symmetry.space_group_name_H-M   'P 1'
#
loop_
_entity.id
_entity.type
_entity.pdbx_description
1 polymer ?
#
loop_
_entity_poly.entity_id
_entity_poly.type
_entity_poly.pdbx_seq_one_letter_code
_entity_poly.pdbx_strand_id
1 'polypeptide(L)' 'MRVVIAGGHGQIALKLERLLSARGDSPVGLVRNPAHVDDLRDAGADAVVCDLESIAVDELAG' A
#
# COMPACT_ATOMS: atom_id res chain seq x y z
N MET A 1 -8.97 -6.69 -9.17
CA MET A 1 -8.04 -5.74 -9.82
C MET A 1 -6.87 -5.44 -8.89
N ARG A 2 -5.65 -5.23 -9.40
CA ARG A 2 -4.51 -4.81 -8.57
C ARG A 2 -4.50 -3.28 -8.46
N VAL A 3 -4.48 -2.75 -7.24
CA VAL A 3 -4.54 -1.30 -6.97
C VAL A 3 -3.37 -0.90 -6.09
N VAL A 4 -2.52 0.01 -6.56
CA VAL A 4 -1.38 0.52 -5.79
C VAL A 4 -1.76 1.86 -5.14
N ILE A 5 -1.50 2.00 -3.84
CA ILE A 5 -1.82 3.20 -3.06
C ILE A 5 -0.52 3.80 -2.52
N ALA A 6 -0.17 4.99 -3.00
CA ALA A 6 0.91 5.79 -2.41
C ALA A 6 0.45 6.34 -1.04
N GLY A 7 1.15 5.98 0.03
CA GLY A 7 0.76 6.34 1.40
C GLY A 7 -0.22 5.35 2.04
N GLY A 8 0.04 4.04 1.91
CA GLY A 8 -0.87 2.95 2.32
C GLY A 8 -1.29 2.98 3.80
N HIS A 9 -0.48 3.55 4.69
CA HIS A 9 -0.82 3.65 6.12
C HIS A 9 -1.69 4.88 6.47
N GLY A 10 -2.01 5.74 5.50
CA GLY A 10 -2.90 6.87 5.74
C GLY A 10 -4.28 6.40 6.21
N GLN A 11 -4.94 7.20 7.07
CA GLN A 11 -6.26 6.85 7.61
C GLN A 11 -7.31 6.53 6.54
N ILE A 12 -7.23 7.21 5.38
CA ILE A 12 -8.12 6.95 4.23
C ILE A 12 -7.64 5.73 3.43
N ALA A 13 -6.33 5.53 3.29
CA ALA A 13 -5.77 4.38 2.60
C ALA A 13 -6.18 3.07 3.30
N LEU A 14 -6.02 2.95 4.61
CA LEU A 14 -6.45 1.76 5.37
C LEU A 14 -7.95 1.46 5.22
N LYS A 15 -8.80 2.51 5.15
CA LYS A 15 -10.24 2.33 4.89
C LYS A 15 -10.48 1.85 3.46
N LEU A 16 -9.79 2.42 2.48
CA LEU A 16 -9.90 2.05 1.08
C LEU A 16 -9.40 0.62 0.85
N GLU A 17 -8.28 0.22 1.45
CA GLU A 17 -7.71 -1.12 1.40
C GLU A 17 -8.73 -2.17 1.85
N ARG A 18 -9.40 -1.96 2.99
CA ARG A 18 -10.48 -2.84 3.47
C ARG A 18 -11.63 -2.96 2.47
N LEU A 19 -12.05 -1.84 1.88
CA LEU A 19 -13.14 -1.84 0.89
C LEU A 19 -12.75 -2.54 -0.41
N LEU A 20 -11.52 -2.35 -0.87
CA LEU A 20 -10.98 -3.01 -2.06
C LEU A 20 -10.84 -4.51 -1.83
N SER A 21 -10.24 -4.90 -0.70
CA SER A 21 -10.07 -6.30 -0.31
C SER A 21 -11.42 -7.02 -0.19
N ALA A 22 -12.39 -6.41 0.50
CA ALA A 22 -13.75 -6.95 0.63
C ALA A 22 -14.49 -7.10 -0.71
N ARG A 23 -14.14 -6.28 -1.72
CA ARG A 23 -14.68 -6.38 -3.07
C ARG A 23 -13.98 -7.48 -3.92
N GLY A 24 -12.91 -8.08 -3.40
CA GLY A 24 -12.10 -9.07 -4.12
C GLY A 24 -10.98 -8.46 -4.97
N ASP A 25 -10.65 -7.18 -4.75
CA ASP A 25 -9.46 -6.57 -5.34
C ASP A 25 -8.20 -6.90 -4.53
N SER A 26 -7.03 -6.63 -5.12
CA SER A 26 -5.71 -6.84 -4.51
C SER A 26 -5.04 -5.47 -4.29
N PRO A 27 -5.37 -4.78 -3.19
CA PRO A 27 -4.71 -3.54 -2.84
C PRO A 27 -3.25 -3.77 -2.41
N VAL A 28 -2.37 -2.86 -2.79
CA VAL A 28 -0.96 -2.83 -2.42
C VAL A 28 -0.63 -1.43 -1.92
N GLY A 29 -0.34 -1.30 -0.63
CA GLY A 29 0.03 -0.02 -0.03
C GLY A 29 1.54 0.20 -0.06
N LEU A 30 1.97 1.38 -0.52
CA LEU A 30 3.35 1.83 -0.42
C LEU A 30 3.54 2.55 0.92
N VAL A 31 4.53 2.13 1.71
CA VAL A 31 4.87 2.73 3.00
C VAL A 31 6.37 2.99 3.09
N ARG A 32 6.76 4.11 3.71
CA ARG A 32 8.17 4.39 4.01
C ARG A 32 8.62 3.69 5.30
N ASN A 33 7.73 3.57 6.29
CA ASN A 33 8.05 2.96 7.59
C ASN A 33 7.74 1.46 7.57
N PRO A 34 8.73 0.57 7.75
CA PRO A 34 8.51 -0.88 7.82
C PRO A 34 7.55 -1.30 8.92
N ALA A 35 7.45 -0.53 10.01
CA ALA A 35 6.55 -0.84 11.13
C ALA A 35 5.06 -0.75 10.75
N HIS A 36 4.72 -0.15 9.61
CA HIS A 36 3.33 -0.03 9.16
C HIS A 36 2.84 -1.24 8.35
N VAL A 37 3.74 -2.17 8.00
CA VAL A 37 3.43 -3.30 7.10
C VAL A 37 2.30 -4.16 7.61
N ASP A 38 2.28 -4.48 8.91
CA ASP A 38 1.27 -5.38 9.46
C ASP A 38 -0.12 -4.72 9.52
N ASP A 39 -0.19 -3.40 9.75
CA ASP A 39 -1.47 -2.66 9.72
C ASP A 39 -2.14 -2.71 8.32
N LEU A 40 -1.36 -2.70 7.24
CA LEU A 40 -1.85 -2.84 5.86
C LEU A 40 -2.35 -4.28 5.60
N ARG A 41 -1.61 -5.27 6.08
CA ARG A 41 -2.00 -6.69 5.98
C ARG A 41 -3.29 -6.97 6.74
N ASP A 42 -3.43 -6.41 7.93
CA ASP A 42 -4.64 -6.46 8.73
C ASP A 42 -5.83 -5.74 8.06
N ALA A 43 -5.55 -4.71 7.25
CA ALA A 43 -6.54 -4.06 6.38
C ALA A 43 -6.86 -4.85 5.11
N GLY A 44 -6.18 -5.97 4.86
CA GLY A 44 -6.39 -6.85 3.72
C GLY A 44 -5.60 -6.45 2.45
N ALA A 45 -4.55 -5.66 2.61
CA ALA A 45 -3.64 -5.25 1.55
C ALA A 45 -2.24 -5.89 1.66
N ASP A 46 -1.59 -6.06 0.52
CA ASP A 46 -0.13 -6.26 0.51
C ASP A 46 0.58 -4.93 0.83
N ALA A 47 1.80 -5.02 1.36
CA ALA A 47 2.60 -3.85 1.68
C ALA A 47 3.96 -3.89 0.97
N VAL A 48 4.35 -2.77 0.37
CA VAL A 48 5.68 -2.57 -0.20
C VAL A 48 6.36 -1.43 0.57
N VAL A 49 7.53 -1.72 1.13
CA VAL A 49 8.37 -0.69 1.75
C VAL A 49 9.10 0.05 0.64
N CYS A 50 8.66 1.27 0.36
CA CYS A 50 9.17 2.12 -0.70
C CYS A 50 9.15 3.58 -0.23
N ASP A 51 10.32 4.21 -0.21
CA ASP A 51 10.43 5.64 0.04
C ASP A 51 10.31 6.41 -1.29
N LEU A 52 9.10 6.90 -1.57
CA LEU A 52 8.80 7.67 -2.79
C LEU A 52 9.58 8.98 -2.88
N GLU A 53 10.13 9.51 -1.78
CA GLU A 53 10.96 10.72 -1.80
C GLU A 53 12.39 10.44 -2.29
N SER A 54 12.85 9.19 -2.21
CA SER A 54 14.25 8.79 -2.47
C SER A 54 14.41 7.81 -3.63
N ILE A 55 13.36 7.08 -4.01
CA ILE A 55 13.40 6.05 -5.05
C ILE A 55 13.63 6.65 -6.45
N ALA A 56 14.40 5.96 -7.28
CA ALA A 56 14.55 6.33 -8.69
C ALA A 56 13.26 6.03 -9.47
N VAL A 57 12.96 6.86 -10.47
CA VAL A 57 11.74 6.70 -11.29
C VAL A 57 11.73 5.33 -11.99
N ASP A 58 12.86 4.91 -12.54
CA ASP A 58 12.96 3.62 -13.23
C ASP A 58 12.74 2.43 -12.29
N GLU A 59 13.13 2.56 -11.02
CA GLU A 59 12.91 1.54 -9.99
C GLU A 59 11.43 1.49 -9.56
N LEU A 60 10.75 2.64 -9.49
CA LEU A 60 9.31 2.70 -9.22
C LEU A 60 8.45 2.20 -10.39
N ALA A 61 8.93 2.34 -11.63
CA ALA A 61 8.20 2.01 -12.84
C ALA A 61 8.29 0.52 -13.26
N GLY A 62 9.22 -0.24 -12.67
CA GLY A 62 9.43 -1.68 -12.94
C GLY A 62 8.42 -2.58 -12.24
#